data_AF-A0A6M3AU41-F1
#
_entry.id   AF-A0A6M3AU41-F1
#
_cell.length_a   1.000
_cell.length_b   1.000
_cell.length_c   1.000
_cell.angle_alpha   90.00
_cell.angle_beta   90.00
_cell.angle_gamma   90.00
#
_symmetry.space_group_name_H-M   'P 1'
#
loop_
_entity.id
_entity.type
_entity.pdbx_description
1 polymer ?
#
loop_
_entity_poly.entity_id
_entity_poly.type
_entity_poly.pdbx_seq_one_letter_code
_entity_poly.pdbx_strand_id
1 'polypeptide(L)'
;TNIKVGAQNMHFEEKGAFTGEIAPRMLEAMNIDYVIIGHSERREYFNETDETCNKKVKAAFAHNLTPILCCGETLEQRENGTTNDVIKAQITADLEGLTKEQAEKVVIAYEPIWAIGTGKTATSD
;
A
#
# COMPACT_ATOMS: atom_id res chain seq x y z
N THR A 1 1.32 22.17 12.91
CA THR A 1 2.15 21.29 13.75
C THR A 1 3.08 20.52 12.82
N ASN A 2 4.03 19.73 13.33
CA ASN A 2 4.86 18.85 12.48
C ASN A 2 4.28 17.42 12.38
N ILE A 3 3.00 17.23 12.76
CA ILE A 3 2.32 15.95 12.68
C ILE A 3 1.56 15.91 11.35
N LYS A 4 1.83 14.87 10.57
CA LYS A 4 1.17 14.58 9.29
C LYS A 4 -0.02 13.65 9.51
N VAL A 5 -1.06 13.79 8.69
CA VAL A 5 -2.26 12.94 8.78
C VAL A 5 -2.32 12.04 7.55
N GLY A 6 -2.57 10.75 7.78
CA GLY A 6 -2.71 9.75 6.72
C GLY A 6 -4.04 9.00 6.79
N ALA A 7 -4.50 8.53 5.64
CA ALA A 7 -5.64 7.62 5.53
C ALA A 7 -5.18 6.16 5.49
N GLN A 8 -6.02 5.24 5.97
CA GLN A 8 -5.70 3.80 6.02
C GLN A 8 -6.00 3.06 4.72
N ASN A 9 -6.84 3.64 3.86
CA ASN A 9 -7.20 3.13 2.55
C ASN A 9 -7.93 4.22 1.74
N MET A 10 -8.02 4.03 0.43
CA MET A 10 -8.95 4.74 -0.45
C MET A 10 -9.31 3.87 -1.66
N HIS A 11 -10.38 4.20 -2.38
CA HIS A 11 -10.63 3.66 -3.72
C HIS A 11 -9.68 4.30 -4.74
N PHE A 12 -9.46 3.64 -5.88
CA PHE A 12 -8.80 4.25 -7.04
C PHE A 12 -9.72 5.12 -7.92
N GLU A 13 -11.03 5.15 -7.67
CA GLU A 13 -11.99 5.89 -8.48
C GLU A 13 -12.36 7.22 -7.83
N GLU A 14 -12.45 8.25 -8.65
CA GLU A 14 -12.75 9.64 -8.26
C GLU A 14 -14.17 9.85 -7.71
N LYS A 15 -15.11 9.09 -8.27
CA LYS A 15 -16.54 9.13 -7.96
C LYS A 15 -17.21 7.94 -8.62
N GLY A 16 -18.34 7.52 -8.06
CA GLY A 16 -19.16 6.47 -8.66
C GLY A 16 -20.04 5.79 -7.61
N ALA A 17 -20.68 4.71 -8.03
CA ALA A 17 -21.53 3.88 -7.16
C ALA A 17 -20.67 2.91 -6.33
N PHE A 18 -19.82 3.46 -5.45
CA PHE A 18 -18.92 2.72 -4.57
C PHE A 18 -19.29 2.99 -3.11
N THR A 19 -20.50 2.59 -2.71
CA THR A 19 -20.99 2.82 -1.34
C THR A 19 -20.05 2.20 -0.31
N GLY A 20 -19.62 3.00 0.67
CA GLY A 20 -18.71 2.57 1.73
C GLY A 20 -17.23 2.90 1.47
N GLU A 21 -16.89 3.33 0.26
CA GLU A 21 -15.50 3.63 -0.11
C GLU A 21 -15.18 5.12 0.01
N ILE A 22 -13.89 5.42 0.17
CA ILE A 22 -13.37 6.79 0.26
C ILE A 22 -12.74 7.17 -1.07
N ALA A 23 -13.26 8.21 -1.72
CA ALA A 23 -12.68 8.70 -2.96
C ALA A 23 -11.39 9.50 -2.71
N PRO A 24 -10.37 9.42 -3.58
CA PRO A 24 -9.12 10.17 -3.44
C PRO A 24 -9.32 11.68 -3.26
N ARG A 25 -10.20 12.29 -4.06
CA ARG A 25 -10.56 13.71 -3.97
C ARG A 25 -11.12 14.13 -2.61
N MET A 26 -11.71 13.21 -1.84
CA MET A 26 -12.20 13.52 -0.49
C MET A 26 -11.03 13.71 0.47
N LEU A 27 -10.01 12.87 0.36
CA LEU A 27 -8.78 12.97 1.16
C LEU A 27 -8.01 14.25 0.79
N GLU A 28 -7.90 14.55 -0.50
CA GLU A 28 -7.30 15.79 -1.00
C GLU A 28 -8.03 17.03 -0.45
N ALA A 29 -9.36 17.07 -0.51
CA ALA A 29 -10.15 18.18 0.03
C ALA A 29 -9.98 18.37 1.55
N MET A 30 -9.60 17.32 2.27
CA MET A 30 -9.29 17.35 3.70
C MET A 30 -7.82 17.69 4.00
N ASN A 31 -6.99 17.94 2.97
CA ASN A 31 -5.54 18.15 3.09
C ASN A 31 -4.82 16.98 3.79
N ILE A 32 -5.24 15.75 3.50
CA ILE A 32 -4.53 14.54 3.94
C ILE A 32 -3.21 14.43 3.18
N ASP A 33 -2.13 14.06 3.85
CA ASP A 33 -0.78 14.02 3.24
C ASP A 33 -0.44 12.64 2.66
N TYR A 34 -0.88 11.56 3.34
CA TYR A 34 -0.49 10.19 3.05
C TYR A 34 -1.69 9.24 2.94
N VAL A 35 -1.51 8.13 2.22
CA VAL A 35 -2.49 7.02 2.23
C VAL A 35 -1.79 5.68 2.22
N ILE A 36 -2.19 4.78 3.11
CA ILE A 36 -1.72 3.39 3.16
C ILE A 36 -2.42 2.60 2.06
N ILE A 37 -1.66 1.81 1.30
CA ILE A 37 -2.15 0.99 0.19
C ILE A 37 -1.52 -0.40 0.29
N GLY A 38 -2.31 -1.45 0.10
CA GLY A 38 -1.81 -2.82 0.02
C GLY A 38 -1.38 -3.41 1.35
N HIS A 39 -1.91 -2.90 2.48
CA HIS A 39 -1.66 -3.50 3.80
C HIS A 39 -2.08 -4.98 3.79
N SER A 40 -1.34 -5.84 4.47
CA SER A 40 -1.57 -7.30 4.52
C SER A 40 -3.02 -7.66 4.85
N GLU A 41 -3.62 -7.02 5.85
CA GLU A 41 -5.04 -7.21 6.21
C GLU A 41 -5.99 -6.91 5.04
N ARG A 42 -5.66 -5.95 4.18
CA ARG A 42 -6.47 -5.61 3.00
C ARG A 42 -6.31 -6.62 1.88
N ARG A 43 -5.09 -7.08 1.65
CA ARG A 43 -4.79 -8.15 0.69
C ARG A 43 -5.48 -9.45 1.09
N GLU A 44 -5.47 -9.79 2.38
CA GLU A 44 -6.00 -11.05 2.89
C GLU A 44 -7.51 -11.04 3.08
N TYR A 45 -8.06 -10.01 3.74
CA TYR A 45 -9.47 -10.00 4.14
C TYR A 45 -10.40 -9.27 3.16
N PHE A 46 -9.85 -8.42 2.30
CA PHE A 46 -10.63 -7.58 1.39
C PHE A 46 -10.25 -7.77 -0.09
N ASN A 47 -9.48 -8.81 -0.40
CA ASN A 47 -9.08 -9.20 -1.76
C ASN A 47 -8.40 -8.07 -2.55
N GLU A 48 -7.61 -7.22 -1.89
CA GLU A 48 -6.74 -6.29 -2.60
C GLU A 48 -5.65 -7.06 -3.35
N THR A 49 -5.57 -6.83 -4.66
CA THR A 49 -4.56 -7.39 -5.56
C THR A 49 -3.52 -6.34 -5.92
N ASP A 50 -2.38 -6.78 -6.45
CA ASP A 50 -1.35 -5.86 -6.95
C ASP A 50 -1.90 -4.92 -8.04
N GLU A 51 -2.82 -5.40 -8.88
CA GLU A 51 -3.51 -4.57 -9.87
C GLU A 51 -4.32 -3.44 -9.21
N THR A 52 -5.08 -3.77 -8.16
CA THR A 52 -5.85 -2.75 -7.43
C THR A 52 -4.96 -1.80 -6.65
N CYS A 53 -3.84 -2.28 -6.10
CA CYS A 53 -2.84 -1.45 -5.42
C CYS A 53 -2.18 -0.48 -6.39
N ASN A 54 -1.75 -0.94 -7.58
CA ASN A 54 -1.20 -0.08 -8.63
C ASN A 54 -2.17 1.04 -9.04
N LYS A 55 -3.45 0.71 -9.25
CA LYS A 55 -4.48 1.71 -9.54
C LYS A 55 -4.60 2.75 -8.43
N LYS A 56 -4.59 2.31 -7.15
CA LYS A 56 -4.64 3.22 -6.00
C LYS A 56 -3.39 4.08 -5.87
N VAL A 57 -2.19 3.54 -6.11
CA VAL A 57 -0.93 4.29 -6.07
C VAL A 57 -0.94 5.41 -7.11
N LYS A 58 -1.38 5.12 -8.34
CA LYS A 58 -1.54 6.12 -9.40
C LYS A 58 -2.57 7.19 -9.05
N ALA A 59 -3.72 6.77 -8.51
CA ALA A 59 -4.75 7.69 -8.03
C ALA A 59 -4.22 8.59 -6.89
N ALA A 60 -3.38 8.06 -5.99
CA ALA A 60 -2.81 8.86 -4.89
C ALA A 60 -2.01 10.03 -5.44
N PHE A 61 -1.11 9.76 -6.39
CA PHE A 61 -0.32 10.82 -7.03
C PHE A 61 -1.16 11.82 -7.82
N ALA A 62 -2.25 11.37 -8.46
CA ALA A 62 -3.17 12.27 -9.17
C ALA A 62 -3.86 13.27 -8.23
N HIS A 63 -3.94 12.97 -6.93
CA HIS A 63 -4.60 13.77 -5.89
C HIS A 63 -3.65 14.33 -4.84
N ASN A 64 -2.38 14.49 -5.18
CA ASN A 64 -1.36 15.06 -4.29
C ASN A 64 -1.19 14.29 -2.96
N LEU A 65 -1.58 13.01 -2.94
CA LEU A 65 -1.36 12.10 -1.81
C LEU A 65 -0.06 11.34 -2.02
N THR A 66 0.71 11.17 -0.94
CA THR A 66 1.90 10.32 -0.96
C THR A 66 1.53 8.89 -0.53
N PRO A 67 1.67 7.89 -1.42
CA PRO A 67 1.35 6.52 -1.07
C PRO A 67 2.39 5.93 -0.10
N ILE A 68 1.90 5.26 0.94
CA ILE A 68 2.64 4.34 1.80
C ILE A 68 2.24 2.93 1.32
N LEU A 69 3.08 2.35 0.47
CA LEU A 69 2.82 1.06 -0.16
C LEU A 69 3.38 -0.07 0.72
N CYS A 70 2.49 -0.95 1.14
CA CYS A 70 2.81 -2.10 1.96
C CYS A 70 3.14 -3.34 1.11
N CYS A 71 4.20 -4.05 1.52
CA CYS A 71 4.60 -5.32 0.93
C CYS A 71 5.09 -6.28 2.01
N GLY A 72 4.94 -7.59 1.77
CA GLY A 72 5.19 -8.59 2.79
C GLY A 72 5.00 -10.02 2.27
N GLU A 73 5.74 -10.95 2.86
CA GLU A 73 5.63 -12.38 2.59
C GLU A 73 4.95 -13.12 3.76
N THR A 74 4.22 -14.19 3.45
CA THR A 74 3.65 -15.11 4.45
C THR A 74 4.74 -15.96 5.12
N LEU A 75 4.39 -16.61 6.23
CA LEU A 75 5.32 -17.52 6.91
C LEU A 75 5.79 -18.65 5.97
N GLU A 76 4.87 -19.21 5.20
CA GLU A 76 5.17 -20.27 4.23
C GLU A 76 6.14 -19.79 3.15
N GLN A 77 5.92 -18.59 2.60
CA GLN A 77 6.82 -18.01 1.59
C GLN A 77 8.23 -17.78 2.15
N ARG A 78 8.31 -17.31 3.41
CA ARG A 78 9.60 -17.16 4.11
C ARG A 78 10.28 -18.51 4.33
N GLU A 79 9.57 -19.51 4.84
CA GLU A 79 10.11 -20.84 5.10
C GLU A 79 10.55 -21.56 3.81
N ASN A 80 9.90 -21.25 2.69
CA ASN A 80 10.28 -21.73 1.36
C ASN A 80 11.42 -20.91 0.71
N GLY A 81 11.93 -19.87 1.37
CA GLY A 81 13.03 -19.05 0.87
C GLY A 81 12.66 -18.14 -0.30
N THR A 82 11.37 -17.84 -0.51
CA THR A 82 10.89 -17.03 -1.64
C THR A 82 10.61 -15.57 -1.30
N THR A 83 10.99 -15.10 -0.11
CA THR A 83 10.76 -13.72 0.36
C THR A 83 11.12 -12.68 -0.70
N ASN A 84 12.35 -12.72 -1.24
CA ASN A 84 12.81 -11.72 -2.21
C ASN A 84 11.99 -11.74 -3.51
N ASP A 85 11.58 -12.91 -3.98
CA ASP A 85 10.79 -13.05 -5.20
C ASP A 85 9.38 -12.49 -4.99
N VAL A 86 8.77 -12.76 -3.84
CA VAL A 86 7.45 -12.23 -3.45
C VAL A 86 7.48 -10.71 -3.35
N ILE A 87 8.43 -10.16 -2.57
CA ILE A 87 8.54 -8.71 -2.38
C ILE A 87 8.83 -8.00 -3.70
N LYS A 88 9.75 -8.55 -4.52
CA LYS A 88 10.05 -7.99 -5.84
C LYS A 88 8.83 -8.00 -6.75
N ALA A 89 8.07 -9.09 -6.77
CA ALA A 89 6.86 -9.19 -7.59
C ALA A 89 5.83 -8.13 -7.18
N GLN A 90 5.53 -8.01 -5.89
CA GLN A 90 4.59 -7.01 -5.34
C GLN A 90 5.03 -5.59 -5.73
N ILE A 91 6.26 -5.19 -5.40
CA ILE A 91 6.75 -3.82 -5.66
C ILE A 91 6.77 -3.52 -7.17
N THR A 92 7.17 -4.49 -8.00
CA THR A 92 7.24 -4.29 -9.46
C THR A 92 5.84 -4.05 -10.04
N ALA A 93 4.87 -4.86 -9.64
CA ALA A 93 3.49 -4.74 -10.11
C ALA A 93 2.81 -3.47 -9.57
N ASP A 94 2.95 -3.21 -8.27
CA ASP A 94 2.32 -2.07 -7.60
C ASP A 94 2.84 -0.72 -8.12
N LEU A 95 4.10 -0.64 -8.56
CA LEU A 95 4.71 0.58 -9.09
C LEU A 95 4.72 0.66 -10.63
N GLU A 96 4.14 -0.32 -11.32
CA GLU A 96 4.17 -0.38 -12.78
C GLU A 96 3.59 0.90 -13.42
N GLY A 97 4.36 1.51 -14.31
CA GLY A 97 3.95 2.70 -15.07
C GLY A 97 4.02 4.02 -14.32
N LEU A 98 4.59 4.06 -13.10
CA LEU A 98 4.97 5.32 -12.46
C LEU A 98 6.16 5.97 -13.15
N THR A 99 6.24 7.30 -13.10
CA THR A 99 7.47 8.01 -13.46
C THR A 99 8.54 7.79 -12.40
N LYS A 100 9.80 8.06 -12.75
CA LYS A 100 10.92 7.99 -11.80
C LYS A 100 10.69 8.90 -10.58
N GLU A 101 10.20 10.11 -10.82
CA GLU A 101 9.96 11.11 -9.78
C GLU A 101 8.79 10.72 -8.86
N GLN A 102 7.80 9.99 -9.37
CA GLN A 102 6.74 9.41 -8.55
C GLN A 102 7.31 8.25 -7.71
N ALA A 103 8.06 7.34 -8.33
CA ALA A 103 8.66 6.21 -7.63
C ALA A 103 9.59 6.66 -6.48
N GLU A 104 10.36 7.73 -6.66
CA GLU A 104 11.22 8.33 -5.63
C GLU A 104 10.44 8.89 -4.41
N LYS A 105 9.15 9.18 -4.58
CA LYS A 105 8.29 9.71 -3.51
C LYS A 105 7.50 8.64 -2.77
N VAL A 106 7.38 7.44 -3.31
CA VAL A 106 6.65 6.35 -2.65
C VAL A 106 7.37 5.97 -1.35
N VAL A 107 6.62 5.84 -0.26
CA VAL A 107 7.13 5.22 0.96
C VAL A 107 6.83 3.73 0.88
N ILE A 108 7.86 2.88 0.96
CA ILE A 108 7.67 1.43 1.03
C ILE A 108 7.68 1.02 2.51
N ALA A 109 6.60 0.36 2.94
CA ALA A 109 6.48 -0.26 4.24
C ALA A 109 6.61 -1.77 4.08
N TYR A 110 7.78 -2.33 4.39
CA TYR A 110 7.93 -3.77 4.49
C TYR A 110 7.31 -4.26 5.80
N GLU A 111 6.33 -5.13 5.69
CA GLU A 111 5.59 -5.72 6.80
C GLU A 111 5.67 -7.25 6.74
N PRO A 112 6.58 -7.89 7.50
CA PRO A 112 6.67 -9.34 7.55
C PRO A 112 5.36 -9.92 8.08
N ILE A 113 4.50 -10.45 7.20
CA ILE A 113 3.12 -10.84 7.53
C ILE A 113 3.10 -11.85 8.67
N TRP A 114 4.08 -12.76 8.68
CA TRP A 114 4.25 -13.78 9.71
C TRP A 114 4.54 -13.24 11.11
N ALA A 115 4.93 -11.97 11.26
CA ALA A 115 5.21 -11.31 12.54
C ALA A 115 4.03 -10.43 13.03
N ILE A 116 2.99 -10.21 12.21
CA ILE A 116 1.86 -9.35 12.55
C ILE A 116 0.92 -10.11 13.49
N GLY A 117 0.79 -9.65 14.73
CA GLY A 117 -0.17 -10.21 15.70
C GLY A 117 0.12 -11.65 16.16
N THR A 118 1.22 -12.26 15.72
CA THR A 118 1.58 -13.66 16.04
C THR A 118 2.45 -13.81 17.28
N GLY A 119 2.98 -12.71 17.83
CA GLY A 119 3.96 -12.72 18.93
C GLY A 119 5.37 -13.19 18.50
N LYS A 120 5.57 -13.55 17.22
CA LYS A 120 6.90 -13.68 16.62
C LYS A 120 7.31 -12.31 16.08
N THR A 121 8.54 -11.89 16.33
CA THR A 121 9.03 -10.56 15.92
C THR A 121 10.23 -10.72 15.01
N ALA A 122 10.30 -9.92 13.95
CA ALA A 122 11.50 -9.81 13.12
C ALA A 122 12.66 -9.23 13.94
N THR A 123 13.86 -9.73 13.66
CA THR A 123 15.11 -9.16 14.16
C THR A 123 15.51 -7.94 13.32
N SER A 124 16.45 -7.15 13.80
CA SER A 124 17.00 -6.01 13.04
C SER A 124 17.90 -6.40 11.87
N ASP A 125 18.39 -7.63 11.89
CA ASP A 125 19.17 -8.27 10.81
C ASP A 125 18.25 -8.76 9.69
#